data_AF-A0A9D4KEH7-F1
#
_entry.id   AF-A0A9D4KEH7-F1
#
_cell.length_a   1.000
_cell.length_b   1.000
_cell.length_c   1.000
_cell.angle_alpha   90.00
_cell.angle_beta   90.00
_cell.angle_gamma   90.00
#
_symmetry.space_group_name_H-M   'P 1'
#
loop_
_entity.id
_entity.type
_entity.pdbx_description
1 polymer ?
#
loop_
_entity_poly.entity_id
_entity_poly.type
_entity_poly.pdbx_seq_one_letter_code
_entity_poly.pdbx_strand_id
1 'polypeptide(L)'
;MDNYTIFVDENITNSTVDAETTSHEIIIACTLIFILVGTVGIGGNMLVMLSVMCNRKMRSSMTNLLIMNLAFADLLIMVFGIPEIVVFMRNTGWSLGLVTCKINRYVLVAALYGSILTLVALSVERWVFYACIMK
;
A
#
# COMPACT_ATOMS: atom_id res chain seq x y z
N MET A 1 -22.21 -50.08 13.45
CA MET A 1 -21.64 -49.37 12.27
C MET A 1 -21.39 -47.90 12.61
N ASP A 2 -21.27 -47.57 13.90
CA ASP A 2 -21.60 -46.25 14.45
C ASP A 2 -20.36 -45.46 14.89
N ASN A 3 -19.22 -46.13 15.05
CA ASN A 3 -17.96 -45.46 15.34
C ASN A 3 -17.39 -44.76 14.09
N TYR A 4 -17.53 -45.35 12.90
CA TYR A 4 -17.01 -44.77 11.66
C TYR A 4 -17.64 -43.40 11.36
N THR A 5 -18.95 -43.25 11.56
CA THR A 5 -19.66 -41.98 11.37
C THR A 5 -19.23 -40.93 12.38
N ILE A 6 -19.07 -41.30 13.66
CA ILE A 6 -18.56 -40.40 14.72
C ILE A 6 -17.13 -39.93 14.41
N PHE A 7 -16.24 -40.84 13.98
CA PHE A 7 -14.87 -40.51 13.60
C PHE A 7 -14.80 -39.61 12.35
N VAL A 8 -15.71 -39.79 11.40
CA VAL A 8 -15.78 -38.94 10.20
C VAL A 8 -16.27 -37.53 10.56
N ASP A 9 -17.30 -37.39 11.40
CA ASP A 9 -17.80 -36.09 11.85
C ASP A 9 -16.76 -35.32 12.69
N GLU A 10 -16.03 -35.98 13.58
CA GLU A 10 -14.96 -35.37 14.40
C GLU A 10 -13.76 -34.91 13.55
N ASN A 11 -13.33 -35.73 12.58
CA ASN A 11 -12.23 -35.36 11.69
C ASN A 11 -12.63 -34.22 10.72
N ILE A 12 -13.90 -34.17 10.28
CA ILE A 12 -14.43 -33.08 9.46
C ILE A 12 -14.55 -31.80 10.30
N THR A 13 -15.14 -31.86 11.50
CA THR A 13 -15.25 -30.69 12.38
C THR A 13 -13.90 -30.14 12.79
N ASN A 14 -12.94 -30.99 13.18
CA ASN A 14 -11.56 -30.54 13.48
C ASN A 14 -10.91 -29.89 12.24
N SER A 15 -11.01 -30.51 11.06
CA SER A 15 -10.44 -29.94 9.83
C SER A 15 -11.07 -28.58 9.45
N THR A 16 -12.38 -28.42 9.61
CA THR A 16 -13.07 -27.15 9.30
C THR A 16 -12.76 -26.07 10.34
N VAL A 17 -12.70 -26.44 11.61
CA VAL A 17 -12.37 -25.51 12.72
C VAL A 17 -10.91 -25.06 12.61
N ASP A 18 -9.99 -25.96 12.27
CA ASP A 18 -8.57 -25.64 12.08
C ASP A 18 -8.36 -24.69 10.89
N ALA A 19 -9.08 -24.91 9.78
CA ALA A 19 -9.02 -24.05 8.60
C ALA A 19 -9.62 -22.65 8.85
N GLU A 20 -10.74 -22.56 9.56
CA GLU A 20 -11.40 -21.30 9.89
C GLU A 20 -10.59 -20.51 10.93
N THR A 21 -10.12 -21.17 11.99
CA THR A 21 -9.27 -20.57 13.03
C THR A 21 -7.96 -20.05 12.45
N THR A 22 -7.29 -20.83 11.61
CA THR A 22 -6.05 -20.40 10.93
C THR A 22 -6.30 -19.16 10.04
N SER A 23 -7.45 -19.12 9.36
CA SER A 23 -7.82 -17.97 8.50
C SER A 23 -8.07 -16.70 9.32
N HIS A 24 -8.76 -16.80 10.46
CA HIS A 24 -9.02 -15.66 11.34
C HIS A 24 -7.74 -15.08 11.95
N GLU A 25 -6.84 -15.93 12.44
CA GLU A 25 -5.56 -15.50 12.99
C GLU A 25 -4.71 -14.76 11.95
N ILE A 26 -4.65 -15.27 10.71
CA ILE A 26 -3.94 -14.62 9.61
C ILE A 26 -4.56 -13.26 9.28
N ILE A 27 -5.88 -13.16 9.19
CA ILE A 27 -6.57 -11.89 8.88
C ILE A 27 -6.31 -10.85 9.97
N ILE A 28 -6.36 -11.24 11.24
CA ILE A 28 -6.08 -10.34 12.37
C ILE A 28 -4.64 -9.86 12.34
N ALA A 29 -3.68 -10.79 12.16
CA ALA A 29 -2.26 -10.45 12.05
C ALA A 29 -1.98 -9.50 10.87
N CYS A 30 -2.50 -9.79 9.68
CA CYS A 30 -2.38 -8.92 8.51
C CYS A 30 -2.98 -7.54 8.78
N THR A 31 -4.15 -7.47 9.40
CA THR A 31 -4.83 -6.21 9.72
C THR A 31 -3.97 -5.35 10.65
N LEU A 32 -3.42 -5.94 11.71
CA LEU A 32 -2.52 -5.24 12.64
C LEU A 32 -1.25 -4.73 11.95
N ILE A 33 -0.64 -5.55 11.08
CA ILE A 33 0.54 -5.15 10.30
C ILE A 33 0.19 -3.98 9.37
N PHE A 34 -0.92 -4.04 8.64
CA PHE A 34 -1.32 -2.94 7.75
C PHE A 34 -1.65 -1.65 8.50
N ILE A 35 -2.25 -1.72 9.69
CA ILE A 35 -2.47 -0.56 10.54
C ILE A 35 -1.13 0.03 11.01
N LEU A 36 -0.19 -0.81 11.45
CA LEU A 36 1.12 -0.36 11.91
C LEU A 36 1.93 0.27 10.78
N VAL A 37 2.02 -0.41 9.64
CA VAL A 37 2.70 0.11 8.44
C VAL A 37 2.01 1.38 7.92
N GLY A 38 0.67 1.42 7.91
CA GLY A 38 -0.09 2.58 7.49
C GLY A 38 0.11 3.78 8.40
N THR A 39 0.10 3.59 9.72
CA THR A 39 0.31 4.70 10.68
C THR A 39 1.74 5.25 10.61
N VAL A 40 2.73 4.37 10.59
CA VAL A 40 4.15 4.77 10.45
C VAL A 40 4.40 5.42 9.09
N GLY A 41 3.86 4.83 8.02
CA GLY A 41 3.99 5.35 6.67
C GLY A 41 3.31 6.70 6.49
N ILE A 42 2.08 6.88 6.97
CA ILE A 42 1.35 8.16 6.89
C ILE A 42 2.10 9.21 7.69
N GLY A 43 2.50 8.90 8.93
CA GLY A 43 3.24 9.82 9.78
C GLY A 43 4.57 10.23 9.16
N GLY A 44 5.35 9.27 8.67
CA GLY A 44 6.65 9.52 8.04
C GLY A 44 6.54 10.35 6.77
N ASN A 45 5.64 9.97 5.85
CA ASN A 45 5.46 10.69 4.60
C ASN A 45 4.84 12.08 4.80
N MET A 46 3.93 12.25 5.76
CA MET A 46 3.42 13.57 6.14
C MET A 46 4.53 14.46 6.69
N LEU A 47 5.39 13.94 7.56
CA LEU A 47 6.50 14.71 8.12
C LEU A 47 7.47 15.17 7.02
N VAL A 48 7.78 14.29 6.07
CA VAL A 48 8.59 14.61 4.89
C VAL A 48 7.93 15.71 4.06
N MET A 49 6.64 15.56 3.74
CA MET A 49 5.89 16.56 2.97
C MET A 49 5.88 17.93 3.66
N LEU A 50 5.57 17.96 4.95
CA LEU A 50 5.59 19.19 5.76
C LEU A 50 6.98 19.82 5.83
N SER A 51 8.04 19.01 6.00
CA SER A 51 9.42 19.50 6.09
C SER A 51 9.86 20.26 4.83
N VAL A 52 9.45 19.78 3.65
CA VAL A 52 9.76 20.41 2.37
C VAL A 52 8.86 21.61 2.12
N MET A 53 7.58 21.54 2.50
CA MET A 53 6.63 22.66 2.38
C MET A 53 7.01 23.86 3.25
N CYS A 54 7.48 23.63 4.48
CA CYS A 54 7.91 24.69 5.39
C CYS A 54 9.18 25.42 4.92
N ASN A 55 10.06 24.75 4.17
CA ASN A 55 11.35 25.31 3.77
C ASN A 55 11.37 25.74 2.29
N ARG A 56 10.99 27.00 2.03
CA ARG A 56 10.95 27.59 0.67
C ARG A 56 12.29 27.53 -0.08
N LYS A 57 13.42 27.62 0.62
CA LYS A 57 14.77 27.45 0.06
C LYS A 57 15.07 26.00 -0.37
N MET A 58 14.54 25.00 0.34
CA MET A 58 14.70 23.60 -0.04
C MET A 58 13.84 23.26 -1.27
N ARG A 59 12.62 23.80 -1.39
CA ARG A 59 11.72 23.54 -2.53
C ARG A 59 12.32 23.86 -3.91
N SER A 60 13.34 24.72 -3.99
CA SER A 60 13.95 25.09 -5.27
C SER A 60 14.84 24.01 -5.88
N SER A 61 15.23 22.98 -5.10
CA SER A 61 16.01 21.86 -5.62
C SER A 61 15.10 20.80 -6.26
N MET A 62 15.49 20.31 -7.44
CA MET A 62 14.80 19.23 -8.17
C MET A 62 14.56 18.00 -7.27
N THR A 63 15.55 17.65 -6.45
CA THR A 63 15.48 16.52 -5.51
C THR A 63 14.35 16.67 -4.49
N ASN A 64 14.06 17.89 -4.02
CA ASN A 64 13.04 18.11 -2.99
C ASN A 64 11.61 18.09 -3.57
N LEU A 65 11.43 18.47 -4.84
CA LEU A 65 10.17 18.27 -5.56
C LEU A 65 9.88 16.78 -5.75
N LEU A 66 10.93 16.01 -6.01
CA LEU A 66 10.87 14.58 -6.21
C LEU A 66 10.51 13.82 -4.92
N ILE A 67 11.13 14.21 -3.80
CA ILE A 67 10.80 13.70 -2.46
C ILE A 67 9.33 14.02 -2.10
N MET A 68 8.83 15.21 -2.43
CA MET A 68 7.41 15.54 -2.22
C MET A 68 6.47 14.69 -3.08
N ASN A 69 6.82 14.44 -4.35
CA ASN A 69 6.01 13.60 -5.22
C ASN A 69 5.92 12.16 -4.70
N LEU A 70 7.04 11.63 -4.20
CA LEU A 70 7.08 10.31 -3.57
C LEU A 70 6.19 10.27 -2.31
N ALA A 71 6.37 11.23 -1.39
CA ALA A 71 5.56 11.30 -0.18
C ALA A 71 4.05 11.41 -0.47
N PHE A 72 3.66 12.17 -1.50
CA PHE A 72 2.26 12.29 -1.91
C PHE A 72 1.71 10.98 -2.50
N ALA A 73 2.49 10.30 -3.36
CA ALA A 73 2.12 9.01 -3.92
C ALA A 73 1.94 7.94 -2.84
N ASP A 74 2.86 7.88 -1.86
CA ASP A 74 2.77 6.94 -0.74
C ASP A 74 1.53 7.20 0.13
N LEU A 75 1.17 8.46 0.38
CA LEU A 75 -0.06 8.81 1.09
C LEU A 75 -1.31 8.33 0.34
N LEU A 76 -1.36 8.52 -0.98
CA LEU A 76 -2.46 8.00 -1.81
C LEU A 76 -2.53 6.48 -1.77
N ILE A 77 -1.38 5.80 -1.89
CA ILE A 77 -1.32 4.33 -1.84
C ILE A 77 -1.82 3.82 -0.48
N MET A 78 -1.46 4.46 0.63
CA MET A 78 -1.94 4.04 1.95
C MET A 78 -3.45 4.26 2.10
N VAL A 79 -3.98 5.41 1.67
CA VAL A 79 -5.42 5.72 1.81
C VAL A 79 -6.29 4.81 0.95
N PHE A 80 -5.89 4.54 -0.30
CA PHE A 80 -6.70 3.78 -1.27
C PHE A 80 -6.33 2.29 -1.32
N GLY A 81 -5.10 1.92 -0.94
CA GLY A 81 -4.64 0.53 -0.93
C GLY A 81 -5.21 -0.28 0.23
N ILE A 82 -5.34 0.31 1.43
CA ILE A 82 -5.90 -0.41 2.60
C ILE A 82 -7.34 -0.89 2.32
N PRO A 83 -8.27 -0.06 1.80
CA PRO A 83 -9.60 -0.50 1.41
C PRO A 83 -9.60 -1.63 0.36
N GLU A 84 -8.71 -1.57 -0.64
CA GLU A 84 -8.60 -2.63 -1.67
C GLU A 84 -8.20 -3.97 -1.07
N ILE A 85 -7.24 -3.96 -0.15
CA ILE A 85 -6.80 -5.17 0.56
C ILE A 85 -7.94 -5.73 1.42
N VAL A 86 -8.65 -4.88 2.17
CA VAL A 86 -9.78 -5.33 3.01
C VAL A 86 -10.89 -5.95 2.17
N VAL A 87 -11.22 -5.36 1.03
CA VAL A 87 -12.22 -5.91 0.09
C VAL A 87 -11.75 -7.23 -0.51
N PHE A 88 -10.48 -7.34 -0.86
CA PHE A 88 -9.88 -8.58 -1.37
C PHE A 88 -9.93 -9.70 -0.32
N MET A 89 -9.50 -9.42 0.92
CA MET A 89 -9.46 -10.41 2.00
C MET A 89 -10.85 -10.91 2.39
N ARG A 90 -11.88 -10.07 2.32
CA ARG A 90 -13.26 -10.50 2.63
C ARG A 90 -13.97 -11.18 1.48
N ASN A 91 -13.43 -11.16 0.26
CA ASN A 91 -14.10 -11.63 -0.96
C ASN A 91 -15.55 -11.11 -1.12
N THR A 92 -15.88 -9.98 -0.49
CA THR A 92 -17.25 -9.43 -0.45
C THR A 92 -17.61 -8.61 -1.68
N GLY A 93 -16.65 -8.42 -2.59
CA GLY A 93 -16.76 -7.40 -3.63
C GLY A 93 -16.75 -5.98 -3.07
N TRP A 94 -16.67 -5.00 -3.96
CA TRP A 94 -16.55 -3.60 -3.57
C TRP A 94 -17.90 -2.99 -3.15
N SER A 95 -18.03 -2.59 -1.89
CA SER A 95 -19.29 -2.11 -1.30
C SER A 95 -19.60 -0.64 -1.56
N LEU A 96 -18.61 0.21 -1.84
CA LEU A 96 -18.78 1.66 -2.07
C LEU A 96 -19.20 2.03 -3.51
N GLY A 97 -19.72 1.06 -4.27
CA GLY A 97 -20.16 1.23 -5.66
C GLY A 97 -19.05 1.22 -6.72
N LEU A 98 -19.45 1.04 -7.98
CA LEU A 98 -18.53 0.81 -9.10
C LEU A 98 -17.60 2.01 -9.40
N VAL A 99 -18.10 3.23 -9.18
CA VAL A 99 -17.33 4.47 -9.43
C VAL A 99 -16.13 4.52 -8.49
N THR A 100 -16.34 4.31 -7.19
CA THR A 100 -15.28 4.34 -6.18
C THR A 100 -14.26 3.23 -6.41
N CYS A 101 -14.69 2.04 -6.86
CA CYS A 101 -13.79 0.95 -7.26
C CYS A 101 -12.86 1.37 -8.40
N LYS A 102 -13.42 1.98 -9.47
CA LYS A 102 -12.63 2.48 -10.59
C LYS A 102 -11.66 3.58 -10.17
N ILE A 103 -12.10 4.51 -9.32
CA ILE A 103 -11.25 5.59 -8.80
C ILE A 103 -10.11 4.99 -7.97
N ASN A 104 -10.40 4.05 -7.07
CA ASN A 104 -9.39 3.40 -6.23
C ASN A 104 -8.29 2.78 -7.09
N ARG A 105 -8.70 1.99 -8.09
CA ARG A 105 -7.78 1.34 -9.02
C ARG A 105 -6.99 2.36 -9.84
N TYR A 106 -7.64 3.41 -10.31
CA TYR A 106 -6.99 4.47 -11.07
C TYR A 106 -5.93 5.19 -10.24
N VAL A 107 -6.23 5.56 -8.99
CA VAL A 107 -5.31 6.27 -8.10
C VAL A 107 -4.07 5.42 -7.79
N LEU A 108 -4.23 4.13 -7.51
CA LEU A 108 -3.10 3.23 -7.29
C LEU A 108 -2.20 3.13 -8.51
N VAL A 109 -2.79 2.99 -9.70
CA VAL A 109 -2.05 2.95 -10.96
C VAL A 109 -1.36 4.30 -11.24
N ALA A 110 -2.05 5.41 -11.02
CA ALA A 110 -1.48 6.74 -11.18
C ALA A 110 -0.28 6.97 -10.23
N ALA A 111 -0.37 6.51 -8.99
CA ALA A 111 0.73 6.56 -8.03
C ALA A 111 1.94 5.74 -8.51
N LEU A 112 1.72 4.55 -9.08
CA LEU A 112 2.78 3.74 -9.70
C LEU A 112 3.47 4.49 -10.86
N TYR A 113 2.70 5.10 -11.76
CA TYR A 113 3.25 5.92 -12.83
C TYR A 113 4.02 7.14 -12.28
N GLY A 114 3.52 7.77 -11.21
CA GLY A 114 4.21 8.85 -10.51
C GLY A 114 5.58 8.42 -9.99
N SER A 115 5.70 7.22 -9.43
CA SER A 115 6.99 6.65 -9.00
C SER A 115 7.94 6.38 -10.18
N ILE A 116 7.43 5.92 -11.32
CA ILE A 116 8.26 5.73 -12.53
C ILE A 116 8.79 7.07 -13.04
N LEU A 117 7.93 8.10 -13.13
CA LEU A 117 8.32 9.44 -13.56
C LEU A 117 9.37 10.04 -12.62
N THR A 118 9.25 9.77 -11.32
CA THR A 118 10.24 10.11 -10.29
C THR A 118 11.58 9.43 -10.59
N LEU A 119 11.60 8.12 -10.85
CA LEU A 119 12.84 7.42 -11.20
C LEU A 119 13.50 7.95 -12.49
N VAL A 120 12.68 8.32 -13.48
CA VAL A 120 13.16 8.93 -14.73
C VAL A 120 13.75 10.31 -14.43
N ALA A 121 13.09 11.14 -13.63
CA ALA A 121 13.58 12.47 -13.27
C ALA A 121 14.91 12.40 -12.49
N LEU A 122 15.03 11.48 -11.52
CA LEU A 122 16.29 11.19 -10.82
C LEU A 122 17.40 10.78 -11.78
N SER A 123 17.06 9.95 -12.77
CA SER A 123 18.02 9.54 -13.79
C SER A 123 18.49 10.76 -14.58
N VAL A 124 17.57 11.55 -15.14
CA VAL A 124 17.88 12.75 -15.92
C VAL A 124 18.77 13.72 -15.13
N GLU A 125 18.48 13.95 -13.85
CA GLU A 125 19.29 14.79 -12.96
C GLU A 125 20.76 14.31 -12.92
N ARG A 126 20.98 13.00 -12.74
CA ARG A 126 22.32 12.41 -12.77
C ARG A 126 22.98 12.53 -14.15
N TRP A 127 22.23 12.28 -15.22
CA TRP A 127 22.72 12.41 -16.59
C TRP A 127 23.22 13.82 -16.89
N VAL A 128 22.47 14.85 -16.51
CA VAL A 128 22.86 16.26 -16.68
C VAL A 128 24.09 16.59 -15.85
N PHE A 129 24.16 16.12 -14.61
CA PHE A 129 25.32 16.31 -13.74
C PHE A 129 26.60 15.72 -14.35
N TYR A 130 26.57 14.45 -14.78
CA TYR A 130 27.73 13.81 -15.41
C TYR A 130 28.10 14.47 -16.75
N ALA A 131 27.12 14.85 -17.57
CA ALA A 131 27.38 15.52 -18.84
C ALA A 131 28.02 16.90 -18.66
N CYS A 132 27.66 17.64 -17.61
CA CYS A 132 28.25 18.94 -17.29
C CYS A 132 29.68 18.81 -16.72
N ILE A 133 30.01 17.70 -16.04
CA ILE A 133 31.35 17.44 -15.51
C ILE A 133 32.34 17.02 -16.61
N MET A 134 31.87 16.29 -17.64
CA MET A 134 32.73 15.83 -18.73
C MET A 134 32.97 16.87 -19.84
N LYS A 135 32.51 18.10 -19.66
CA LYS A 135 32.65 19.19 -20.62
C LYS A 135 33.49 20.32 -20.03
#